data_AF-A0A3M2GG34-F1
#
_entry.id   AF-A0A3M2GG34-F1
#
_cell.length_a   1.000
_cell.length_b   1.000
_cell.length_c   1.000
_cell.angle_alpha   90.00
_cell.angle_beta   90.00
_cell.angle_gamma   90.00
#
_symmetry.space_group_name_H-M   'P 1'
#
loop_
_entity.id
_entity.type
_entity.pdbx_description
1 polymer ?
#
loop_
_entity_poly.entity_id
_entity_poly.type
_entity_poly.pdbx_seq_one_letter_code
_entity_poly.pdbx_strand_id
1 'polypeptide(L)'
;MWRAHGGFDLVVAPVMLAVVGLWLDRRVGTGPWLMLGLLAFGAVGAALKVYYDFRRAMQRATADRAAAAELRRQARDLAAGLDPAVPGPGSPRAGLGEVGR
;
A
#
# COMPACT_ATOMS: atom_id res chain seq x y z
N MET A 1 9.70 17.80 -1.65
CA MET A 1 10.90 17.46 -0.86
C MET A 1 10.68 16.07 -0.25
N TRP A 2 11.01 14.99 -0.96
CA TRP A 2 10.82 13.62 -0.47
C TRP A 2 12.17 12.95 -0.27
N ARG A 3 12.35 12.47 0.97
CA ARG A 3 13.60 12.01 1.58
C ARG A 3 14.02 10.66 1.00
N ALA A 4 15.17 10.63 0.32
CA ALA A 4 15.86 9.41 -0.10
C ALA A 4 16.53 8.68 1.09
N HIS A 5 15.77 8.36 2.15
CA HIS A 5 16.30 7.69 3.35
C HIS A 5 16.16 6.15 3.29
N GLY A 6 15.51 5.60 2.25
CA GLY A 6 15.19 4.16 2.18
C GLY A 6 16.40 3.23 2.14
N GLY A 7 17.53 3.68 1.59
CA GLY A 7 18.73 2.83 1.47
C GLY A 7 19.51 2.64 2.78
N PHE A 8 19.51 3.63 3.67
CA PHE A 8 20.35 3.60 4.86
C PHE A 8 19.84 2.60 5.91
N ASP A 9 18.52 2.53 6.08
CA ASP A 9 17.86 1.59 7.00
C ASP A 9 18.13 0.12 6.61
N LEU A 10 18.24 -0.17 5.31
CA LEU A 10 18.52 -1.51 4.80
C LEU A 10 19.89 -2.06 5.20
N VAL A 11 20.88 -1.17 5.31
CA VAL A 11 22.26 -1.54 5.57
C VAL A 11 22.58 -1.43 7.06
N VAL A 12 21.97 -0.46 7.76
CA VAL A 12 22.21 -0.21 9.18
C VAL A 12 21.89 -1.42 10.05
N ALA A 13 20.75 -2.08 9.85
CA ALA A 13 20.36 -3.22 10.66
C ALA A 13 21.36 -4.41 10.55
N PRO A 14 21.71 -4.90 9.35
CA PRO A 14 22.73 -5.94 9.21
C PRO A 14 24.10 -5.52 9.72
N VAL A 15 24.53 -4.28 9.49
CA VAL A 15 25.82 -3.78 9.98
C VAL A 15 25.85 -3.73 11.50
N MET A 16 24.80 -3.24 12.16
CA MET A 16 24.70 -3.22 13.62
C MET A 16 24.74 -4.63 14.20
N LEU A 17 24.01 -5.57 13.60
CA LEU A 17 24.06 -6.98 14.02
C LEU A 17 25.47 -7.57 13.85
N ALA A 18 26.15 -7.28 12.74
CA ALA A 18 27.51 -7.75 12.51
C ALA A 18 28.49 -7.20 13.55
N VAL A 19 28.38 -5.92 13.92
CA VAL A 19 29.20 -5.30 14.98
C VAL A 19 28.95 -5.99 16.33
N VAL A 20 27.70 -6.29 16.67
CA VAL A 20 27.33 -7.02 17.89
C VAL A 20 27.90 -8.44 17.87
N GLY A 21 27.81 -9.13 16.73
CA GLY A 21 28.35 -10.48 16.58
C GLY A 21 29.87 -10.53 16.69
N LEU A 22 30.56 -9.54 16.11
CA LEU A 22 32.02 -9.40 16.23
C LEU A 22 32.46 -9.14 17.67
N TRP A 23 31.71 -8.34 18.42
CA TRP A 23 31.97 -8.10 19.84
C TRP A 23 31.80 -9.38 20.67
N LEU A 24 30.78 -10.18 20.36
CA LEU A 24 30.50 -11.44 21.05
C LEU A 24 31.54 -12.53 20.72
N ASP A 25 31.95 -12.64 19.45
CA ASP A 25 33.03 -13.54 19.03
C ASP A 25 34.34 -13.25 19.80
N ARG A 26 34.68 -11.97 20.00
CA ARG A 26 35.85 -11.56 20.78
C ARG A 26 35.76 -11.92 22.27
N ARG A 27 34.56 -12.08 22.82
CA ARG A 27 34.34 -12.48 24.22
C ARG A 27 34.39 -13.99 24.41
N VAL A 28 33.89 -14.75 23.43
CA VAL A 28 33.75 -16.21 23.52
C VAL A 28 34.96 -16.94 22.94
N GLY A 29 35.81 -16.26 22.17
CA GLY A 29 36.99 -16.85 21.53
C GLY A 29 36.65 -17.74 20.35
N THR A 30 35.38 -17.76 19.94
CA THR A 30 34.96 -18.32 18.65
C THR A 30 35.56 -17.48 17.53
N GLY A 31 35.98 -18.11 16.43
CA GLY A 31 36.25 -17.38 15.17
C GLY A 31 35.01 -16.58 14.72
N PRO A 32 35.04 -15.87 13.58
CA PRO A 32 34.00 -14.89 13.18
C PRO A 32 32.62 -15.49 12.80
N TRP A 33 32.27 -16.66 13.32
CA TRP A 33 31.05 -17.40 13.00
C TRP A 33 29.79 -16.72 13.51
N LEU A 34 29.82 -16.13 14.70
CA LEU A 34 28.66 -15.49 15.32
C LEU A 34 28.40 -14.14 14.62
N MET A 35 29.44 -13.40 14.25
CA MET A 35 29.37 -12.26 13.34
C MET A 35 28.74 -12.63 12.00
N LEU A 36 29.20 -13.70 11.33
CA LEU A 36 28.65 -14.15 10.05
C LEU A 36 27.17 -14.53 10.17
N GLY A 37 26.80 -15.23 11.24
CA GLY A 37 25.41 -15.59 11.52
C GLY A 37 24.51 -14.38 11.73
N LEU A 38 24.95 -13.42 12.56
CA LEU A 38 24.19 -12.18 12.80
C LEU A 38 24.10 -11.31 11.55
N LEU A 39 25.17 -11.22 10.76
CA LEU A 39 25.15 -10.49 9.49
C LEU A 39 24.15 -11.09 8.51
N ALA A 40 24.17 -12.42 8.33
CA ALA A 40 23.22 -13.13 7.47
C ALA A 40 21.79 -12.94 7.96
N PHE A 41 21.55 -13.06 9.26
CA PHE A 41 20.24 -12.82 9.87
C PHE A 41 19.74 -11.38 9.63
N GLY A 42 20.61 -10.38 9.83
CA GLY A 42 20.29 -8.98 9.57
C GLY A 42 19.97 -8.71 8.09
N ALA A 43 20.69 -9.34 7.17
CA ALA A 43 20.42 -9.24 5.74
C ALA A 43 19.06 -9.84 5.35
N VAL A 44 18.72 -11.02 5.90
CA VAL A 44 17.39 -11.63 5.72
C VAL A 44 16.29 -10.73 6.28
N GLY A 45 16.48 -10.17 7.48
CA GLY A 45 15.53 -9.24 8.09
C GLY A 45 15.31 -7.98 7.23
N ALA A 46 16.38 -7.39 6.69
CA ALA A 46 16.29 -6.24 5.80
C ALA A 46 15.55 -6.58 4.50
N ALA A 47 15.82 -7.74 3.90
CA ALA A 47 15.12 -8.21 2.70
C ALA A 47 13.62 -8.42 2.96
N LEU A 48 13.26 -9.05 4.08
CA LEU A 48 11.86 -9.22 4.48
C LEU A 48 11.17 -7.87 4.69
N LYS A 49 11.85 -6.90 5.32
CA LYS A 49 11.31 -5.54 5.51
C LYS A 49 10.97 -4.88 4.17
N VAL A 50 11.87 -4.91 3.19
CA VAL A 50 11.59 -4.38 1.83
C VAL A 50 10.38 -5.07 1.22
N TYR A 51 10.34 -6.40 1.27
CA TYR A 51 9.25 -7.17 0.68
C TYR A 51 7.89 -6.79 1.29
N TYR A 52 7.79 -6.71 2.61
CA TYR A 52 6.55 -6.33 3.28
C TYR A 52 6.17 -4.87 3.06
N ASP A 53 7.14 -3.95 3.03
CA ASP A 53 6.87 -2.54 2.79
C ASP A 53 6.34 -2.31 1.38
N PHE A 54 6.95 -2.98 0.38
CA PHE A 54 6.44 -2.99 -0.99
C PHE A 54 5.01 -3.54 -1.07
N ARG A 55 4.75 -4.67 -0.41
CA ARG A 55 3.41 -5.28 -0.39
C ARG A 55 2.38 -4.35 0.26
N ARG A 56 2.72 -3.70 1.37
CA ARG A 56 1.87 -2.71 2.05
C ARG A 56 1.61 -1.49 1.18
N ALA A 57 2.63 -1.00 0.47
CA ALA A 57 2.48 0.12 -0.48
C ALA A 57 1.50 -0.22 -1.61
N MET A 58 1.58 -1.44 -2.16
CA MET A 58 0.68 -1.88 -3.22
C MET A 58 -0.79 -2.00 -2.74
N GLN A 59 -0.99 -2.52 -1.52
CA GLN A 59 -2.32 -2.59 -0.91
C GLN A 59 -2.92 -1.20 -0.69
N ARG A 60 -2.13 -0.25 -0.17
CA ARG A 60 -2.56 1.16 0.00
C ARG A 60 -2.92 1.78 -1.34
N ALA A 61 -2.07 1.64 -2.36
CA ALA A 61 -2.33 2.18 -3.69
C ALA A 61 -3.62 1.62 -4.32
N THR A 62 -3.94 0.36 -4.05
CA THR A 62 -5.17 -0.27 -4.56
C THR A 62 -6.40 0.26 -3.82
N ALA A 63 -6.32 0.39 -2.50
CA ALA A 63 -7.39 0.96 -1.68
C ALA A 63 -7.68 2.42 -2.05
N ASP A 64 -6.64 3.24 -2.24
CA ASP A 64 -6.78 4.64 -2.64
C ASP A 64 -7.47 4.78 -4.01
N ARG A 65 -7.13 3.90 -4.97
CA ARG A 65 -7.79 3.88 -6.28
C ARG A 65 -9.26 3.49 -6.19
N ALA A 66 -9.62 2.54 -5.34
CA ALA A 66 -11.00 2.14 -5.13
C ALA A 66 -11.82 3.29 -4.51
N ALA A 67 -11.28 3.94 -3.47
CA ALA A 67 -11.93 5.11 -2.85
C ALA A 67 -12.11 6.27 -3.86
N ALA A 68 -11.10 6.55 -4.68
CA ALA A 68 -11.18 7.57 -5.71
C ALA A 68 -12.15 7.22 -6.85
N ALA A 69 -12.37 5.94 -7.14
CA ALA A 69 -13.37 5.51 -8.12
C ALA A 69 -14.78 5.73 -7.58
N GLU A 70 -15.01 5.46 -6.29
CA GLU A 70 -16.30 5.63 -5.64
C GLU A 70 -16.70 7.11 -5.54
N LEU A 71 -15.78 7.97 -5.11
CA LEU A 71 -15.99 9.43 -5.10
C LEU A 71 -16.38 9.98 -6.48
N ARG A 72 -15.75 9.47 -7.55
CA ARG A 72 -16.08 9.86 -8.92
C ARG A 72 -17.46 9.39 -9.36
N ARG A 73 -17.94 8.24 -8.88
CA ARG A 73 -19.31 7.76 -9.14
C ARG A 73 -20.32 8.65 -8.46
N GLN A 74 -20.13 8.90 -7.16
CA GLN A 74 -20.99 9.79 -6.39
C GLN A 74 -21.07 11.19 -7.01
N ALA A 75 -19.94 11.77 -7.42
CA ALA A 75 -19.91 13.06 -8.10
C ALA A 75 -20.70 13.07 -9.41
N ARG A 76 -20.66 11.97 -10.19
CA ARG A 76 -21.41 11.82 -11.44
C ARG A 76 -22.91 11.71 -11.18
N ASP A 77 -23.32 10.94 -10.17
CA ASP A 77 -24.73 10.76 -9.83
C ASP A 77 -25.34 12.06 -9.29
N LEU A 78 -24.59 12.80 -8.47
CA LEU A 78 -24.98 14.14 -8.02
C LEU A 78 -25.09 15.13 -9.19
N ALA A 79 -24.14 15.11 -10.12
CA ALA A 79 -24.19 15.98 -11.31
C ALA A 79 -25.40 15.66 -12.20
N ALA A 80 -25.74 14.38 -12.37
CA ALA A 80 -26.91 13.94 -13.13
C ALA A 80 -28.23 14.36 -12.45
N GLY A 81 -28.29 14.35 -11.12
CA GLY A 81 -29.48 14.80 -10.37
C GLY A 81 -29.67 16.32 -10.32
N LEU A 82 -28.62 17.10 -10.58
CA LEU A 82 -28.67 18.56 -10.64
C LEU A 82 -29.01 19.09 -12.04
N ASP A 83 -29.02 18.24 -13.06
CA ASP A 83 -29.36 18.61 -14.44
C ASP A 83 -30.89 18.63 -14.62
N PRO A 84 -31.53 19.79 -14.84
CA PRO A 84 -32.99 19.92 -14.92
C PRO A 84 -33.62 19.24 -16.15
N ALA A 85 -32.82 18.69 -17.07
CA ALA A 85 -33.29 18.10 -18.32
C ALA A 85 -33.20 16.57 -18.40
N VAL A 86 -32.74 15.85 -17.37
CA VAL A 86 -32.57 14.39 -17.40
C VAL A 86 -33.76 13.67 -16.75
N PRO A 87 -34.59 12.92 -17.50
CA PRO A 87 -35.65 12.10 -16.91
C PRO A 87 -35.03 10.93 -16.14
N GLY A 88 -35.33 10.82 -14.85
CA GLY A 88 -34.75 9.80 -13.96
C GLY A 88 -35.07 8.34 -14.35
N PRO A 89 -34.24 7.37 -13.95
CA PRO A 89 -34.45 5.95 -14.24
C PRO A 89 -35.57 5.43 -13.33
N GLY A 90 -36.82 5.60 -13.79
CA GLY A 90 -37.98 5.15 -13.02
C GLY A 90 -39.33 5.64 -13.48
N SER A 91 -39.49 6.19 -14.69
CA SER A 91 -40.84 6.49 -15.20
C SER A 91 -41.60 5.18 -15.43
N PRO A 92 -42.62 4.85 -14.62
CA PRO A 92 -43.51 3.75 -14.95
C PRO A 92 -44.20 4.17 -16.24
N ARG A 93 -44.22 3.31 -17.26
CA ARG A 93 -45.23 3.42 -18.32
C ARG A 93 -46.59 3.12 -17.70
N ALA A 94 -47.14 4.08 -16.96
CA ALA A 94 -48.53 4.11 -16.59
C ALA A 94 -49.29 4.49 -17.86
N GLY A 95 -49.88 3.48 -18.50
CA GLY A 95 -50.78 3.68 -19.62
C GLY A 95 -52.03 4.47 -19.20
N LEU A 96 -52.36 5.47 -19.99
CA LEU A 96 -53.67 6.08 -20.21
C LEU A 96 -53.50 6.73 -21.60
N GLY A 97 -54.16 6.36 -22.71
CA GLY A 97 -55.54 5.93 -22.83
C GLY A 97 -56.41 7.16 -23.08
N GLU A 98 -56.47 7.65 -24.33
CA GLU A 98 -57.59 8.43 -24.94
C GLU A 98 -57.42 8.29 -26.47
N VAL A 99 -58.24 7.55 -27.22
CA VAL A 99 -59.67 7.75 -27.55
C VAL A 99 -59.92 9.01 -28.39
N GLY A 100 -60.22 8.79 -29.68
CA GLY A 100 -61.15 9.61 -30.46
C GLY A 100 -60.53 10.66 -31.40
N ARG A 101 -60.39 10.31 -32.68
CA ARG A 101 -61.35 10.61 -33.77
C ARG A 101 -60.84 10.09 -35.10
#